data_AF-E6N2Y8-F1
#
_entry.id   AF-E6N2Y8-F1
#
_cell.length_a   1.000
_cell.length_b   1.000
_cell.length_c   1.000
_cell.angle_alpha   90.00
_cell.angle_beta   90.00
_cell.angle_gamma   90.00
#
_symmetry.space_group_name_H-M   'P 1'
#
loop_
_entity.id
_entity.type
_entity.pdbx_description
1 polymer ?
#
loop_
_entity_poly.entity_id
_entity_poly.type
_entity_poly.pdbx_seq_one_letter_code
_entity_poly.pdbx_strand_id
1 'polypeptide(L)'
;MLAWAMWQLRMEGCHNINLVGGEPTIHLHTIVEAINMLRFFKETYAEAVDAKADIYYPYSLDTRNAYYEGEFNTPILWNSNMYMSGETMKILHELVDIWLPDFKFGNNKCATWLSRTPWYFETVSQNHKQIYEWGEDIVIRHLVMPGHVECCTKPVLRWIAENMPDTPVNIMDQYHPDCYCNPSDPRFDKRYSDMARYPTEEEIMESYRYARSLGINFEEITFEKSLRFHPLFFR
;
A
#
# COMPACT_ATOMS: atom_id res chain seq x y z
N MET A 1 -17.73 3.24 -15.07
CA MET A 1 -17.12 4.35 -14.32
C MET A 1 -15.68 4.06 -13.95
N LEU A 2 -15.35 2.98 -13.21
CA LEU A 2 -13.96 2.66 -12.83
C LEU A 2 -13.01 2.54 -14.05
N ALA A 3 -13.37 1.74 -15.05
CA ALA A 3 -12.58 1.59 -16.28
C ALA A 3 -12.32 2.94 -17.00
N TRP A 4 -13.32 3.82 -17.03
CA TRP A 4 -13.18 5.14 -17.63
C TRP A 4 -12.20 6.02 -16.84
N ALA A 5 -12.26 6.00 -15.50
CA ALA A 5 -11.34 6.75 -14.66
C ALA A 5 -9.89 6.29 -14.87
N MET A 6 -9.68 4.97 -14.96
CA MET A 6 -8.38 4.37 -15.28
C MET A 6 -7.90 4.81 -16.67
N TRP A 7 -8.76 4.72 -17.68
CA TRP A 7 -8.45 5.16 -19.05
C TRP A 7 -8.06 6.64 -19.09
N GLN A 8 -8.86 7.51 -18.47
CA GLN A 8 -8.63 8.95 -18.47
C GLN A 8 -7.31 9.30 -17.78
N LEU A 9 -7.06 8.78 -16.57
CA LEU A 9 -5.82 9.05 -15.84
C LEU A 9 -4.60 8.65 -16.67
N ARG A 10 -4.66 7.48 -17.31
CA ARG A 10 -3.58 7.03 -18.20
C ARG A 10 -3.39 7.96 -19.40
N MET A 11 -4.47 8.38 -20.03
CA MET A 11 -4.44 9.33 -21.15
C MET A 11 -3.90 10.72 -20.74
N GLU A 12 -4.19 11.17 -19.52
CA GLU A 12 -3.68 12.41 -18.93
C GLU A 12 -2.19 12.35 -18.55
N GLY A 13 -1.57 11.16 -18.63
CA GLY A 13 -0.14 10.96 -18.42
C GLY A 13 0.23 10.27 -17.11
N CYS A 14 -0.72 9.72 -16.35
CA CYS A 14 -0.40 8.89 -15.19
C CYS A 14 0.41 7.66 -15.62
N HIS A 15 1.54 7.42 -14.95
CA HIS A 15 2.46 6.34 -15.31
C HIS A 15 1.94 4.94 -14.96
N ASN A 16 1.08 4.83 -13.94
CA ASN A 16 0.42 3.60 -13.52
C ASN A 16 -0.96 3.92 -12.94
N ILE A 17 -1.78 2.89 -12.81
CA ILE A 17 -3.04 2.94 -12.07
C ILE A 17 -2.84 2.23 -10.73
N ASN A 18 -2.99 2.98 -9.65
CA ASN A 18 -2.90 2.47 -8.28
C ASN A 18 -4.28 2.07 -7.76
N LEU A 19 -4.54 0.76 -7.68
CA LEU A 19 -5.74 0.23 -7.07
C LEU A 19 -5.51 0.08 -5.57
N VAL A 20 -6.11 0.99 -4.81
CA VAL A 20 -6.00 1.06 -3.34
C VAL A 20 -7.22 0.40 -2.72
N GLY A 21 -7.02 -0.63 -1.91
CA GLY A 21 -8.12 -1.32 -1.23
C GLY A 21 -7.68 -2.09 0.00
N GLY A 22 -8.60 -2.26 0.95
CA GLY A 22 -8.43 -3.19 2.07
C GLY A 22 -8.58 -4.63 1.60
N GLU A 23 -9.55 -5.35 2.15
CA GLU A 23 -9.96 -6.64 1.58
C GLU A 23 -10.75 -6.37 0.28
N PRO A 24 -10.27 -6.86 -0.88
CA PRO A 24 -10.84 -6.51 -2.17
C PRO A 24 -11.89 -7.52 -2.66
N THR A 25 -12.08 -8.65 -1.99
CA THR A 25 -12.82 -9.80 -2.51
C THR A 25 -14.26 -9.43 -2.83
N ILE A 26 -14.88 -8.55 -2.04
CA ILE A 26 -16.24 -8.05 -2.32
C ILE A 26 -16.33 -7.25 -3.63
N HIS A 27 -15.25 -6.61 -4.08
CA HIS A 27 -15.21 -5.74 -5.26
C HIS A 27 -14.34 -6.29 -6.39
N LEU A 28 -13.70 -7.46 -6.20
CA LEU A 28 -12.77 -8.03 -7.16
C LEU A 28 -13.40 -8.21 -8.54
N HIS A 29 -14.63 -8.73 -8.60
CA HIS A 29 -15.37 -8.88 -9.86
C HIS A 29 -15.55 -7.54 -10.62
N THR A 30 -15.78 -6.44 -9.89
CA THR A 30 -15.93 -5.11 -10.49
C THR A 30 -14.59 -4.58 -11.00
N ILE A 31 -13.51 -4.83 -10.27
CA ILE A 31 -12.15 -4.44 -10.66
C ILE A 31 -11.71 -5.21 -11.91
N VAL A 32 -11.87 -6.53 -11.90
CA VAL A 32 -11.53 -7.41 -13.04
C VAL A 32 -12.33 -7.00 -14.27
N GLU A 33 -13.64 -6.77 -14.13
CA GLU A 33 -14.47 -6.30 -15.24
C GLU A 33 -14.00 -4.93 -15.74
N ALA A 34 -13.65 -4.01 -14.85
CA ALA A 34 -13.14 -2.69 -15.25
C ALA A 34 -11.82 -2.78 -16.04
N ILE A 35 -10.88 -3.64 -15.61
CA ILE A 35 -9.64 -3.89 -16.34
C ILE A 35 -9.95 -4.48 -17.73
N ASN A 36 -10.83 -5.49 -17.80
CA ASN A 36 -11.26 -6.08 -19.07
C ASN A 36 -11.93 -5.07 -20.01
N MET A 37 -12.66 -4.10 -19.46
CA MET A 37 -13.32 -3.06 -20.25
C MET A 37 -12.35 -2.07 -20.89
N LEU A 38 -11.12 -1.91 -20.38
CA LEU A 38 -10.15 -0.92 -20.88
C LEU A 38 -9.85 -1.06 -22.38
N ARG A 39 -9.85 -2.30 -22.90
CA ARG A 39 -9.64 -2.58 -24.33
C ARG A 39 -10.69 -1.97 -25.26
N PHE A 40 -11.84 -1.57 -24.73
CA PHE A 40 -12.94 -1.01 -25.52
C PHE A 40 -13.00 0.51 -25.50
N PHE A 41 -12.33 1.17 -24.55
CA PHE A 41 -12.35 2.62 -24.47
C PHE A 41 -11.51 3.23 -25.60
N LYS A 42 -12.14 4.15 -26.35
CA LYS A 42 -11.49 4.95 -27.40
C LYS A 42 -11.69 6.45 -27.23
N GLU A 43 -12.75 6.85 -26.54
CA GLU A 43 -13.16 8.24 -26.37
C GLU A 43 -13.76 8.46 -24.97
N THR A 44 -13.83 9.71 -24.55
CA THR A 44 -14.47 10.12 -23.29
C THR A 44 -15.98 10.03 -23.41
N TYR A 45 -16.64 9.38 -22.46
CA TYR A 45 -18.11 9.33 -22.38
C TYR A 45 -18.62 10.45 -21.46
N ALA A 46 -19.63 11.20 -21.91
CA ALA A 46 -20.14 12.38 -21.19
C ALA A 46 -20.70 12.02 -19.81
N GLU A 47 -21.34 10.85 -19.67
CA GLU A 47 -21.95 10.36 -18.44
C GLU A 47 -20.91 9.94 -17.38
N ALA A 48 -19.65 9.73 -17.79
CA ALA A 48 -18.59 9.34 -16.88
C ALA A 48 -17.95 10.55 -16.16
N VAL A 49 -18.11 11.76 -16.73
CA VAL A 49 -17.64 13.02 -16.13
C VAL A 49 -18.29 13.28 -14.77
N ASP A 50 -19.57 12.93 -14.62
CA ASP A 50 -20.33 13.13 -13.38
C ASP A 50 -19.83 12.23 -12.22
N ALA A 51 -19.07 11.18 -12.53
CA ALA A 51 -18.47 10.29 -11.54
C ALA A 51 -17.08 10.74 -11.08
N LYS A 52 -16.53 11.80 -11.68
CA LYS A 52 -15.20 12.32 -11.32
C LYS A 52 -15.28 13.03 -9.97
N ALA A 53 -14.35 12.70 -9.09
CA ALA A 53 -14.29 13.29 -7.75
C ALA A 53 -13.95 14.80 -7.77
N ASP A 54 -13.37 15.27 -8.87
CA ASP A 54 -12.98 16.65 -9.11
C ASP A 54 -13.38 17.10 -10.53
N ILE A 55 -13.63 18.40 -10.72
CA ILE A 55 -14.00 18.98 -12.03
C ILE A 55 -12.74 19.42 -12.80
N TYR A 56 -11.54 18.96 -12.39
CA TYR A 56 -10.27 19.53 -12.83
C TYR A 56 -9.70 18.71 -14.00
N TYR A 57 -9.69 19.27 -15.21
CA TYR A 57 -9.05 18.68 -16.40
C TYR A 57 -7.83 19.52 -16.83
N PRO A 58 -6.74 19.53 -16.04
CA PRO A 58 -5.59 20.37 -16.37
C PRO A 58 -4.73 19.75 -17.48
N TYR A 59 -4.90 18.46 -17.77
CA TYR A 59 -4.03 17.71 -18.68
C TYR A 59 -4.77 17.36 -19.97
N SER A 60 -4.07 17.49 -21.10
CA SER A 60 -4.55 17.04 -22.40
C SER A 60 -4.50 15.52 -22.48
N LEU A 61 -5.53 14.92 -23.06
CA LEU A 61 -5.53 13.49 -23.36
C LEU A 61 -4.55 13.20 -24.51
N ASP A 62 -3.61 12.27 -24.29
CA ASP A 62 -2.59 11.88 -25.29
C ASP A 62 -2.50 10.36 -25.41
N THR A 63 -2.78 9.84 -26.61
CA THR A 63 -2.76 8.41 -26.89
C THR A 63 -1.37 7.79 -26.76
N ARG A 64 -0.30 8.58 -26.91
CA ARG A 64 1.09 8.11 -26.75
C ARG A 64 1.39 7.68 -25.32
N ASN A 65 0.63 8.15 -24.34
CA ASN A 65 0.75 7.73 -22.95
C ASN A 65 0.16 6.34 -22.72
N ALA A 66 -0.85 5.96 -23.49
CA ALA A 66 -1.76 4.88 -23.13
C ALA A 66 -1.80 3.72 -24.11
N TYR A 67 -1.30 3.87 -25.34
CA TYR A 67 -1.40 2.81 -26.36
C TYR A 67 -0.03 2.29 -26.77
N TYR A 68 0.09 0.96 -26.84
CA TYR A 68 1.26 0.24 -27.35
C TYR A 68 0.79 -0.79 -28.37
N GLU A 69 1.34 -0.76 -29.58
CA GLU A 69 0.95 -1.65 -30.69
C GLU A 69 -0.57 -1.67 -31.01
N GLY A 70 -1.27 -0.56 -30.72
CA GLY A 70 -2.71 -0.40 -30.98
C GLY A 70 -3.62 -0.87 -29.84
N GLU A 71 -3.05 -1.42 -28.78
CA GLU A 71 -3.77 -1.86 -27.58
C GLU A 71 -3.58 -0.86 -26.42
N PHE A 72 -4.61 -0.72 -25.60
CA PHE A 72 -4.51 0.10 -24.39
C PHE A 72 -3.61 -0.61 -23.38
N ASN A 73 -2.55 0.08 -22.95
CA ASN A 73 -1.52 -0.42 -22.06
C ASN A 73 -1.36 0.52 -20.85
N THR A 74 -1.58 -0.03 -19.66
CA THR A 74 -1.33 0.65 -18.40
C THR A 74 -0.76 -0.34 -17.38
N PRO A 75 0.35 0.01 -16.70
CA PRO A 75 0.77 -0.73 -15.52
C PRO A 75 -0.27 -0.62 -14.40
N ILE A 76 -0.57 -1.75 -13.77
CA ILE A 76 -1.48 -1.90 -12.63
C ILE A 76 -0.65 -2.12 -11.37
N LEU A 77 -0.77 -1.18 -10.44
CA LEU A 77 -0.18 -1.26 -9.11
C LEU A 77 -1.26 -1.64 -8.09
N TRP A 78 -0.99 -2.68 -7.30
CA TRP A 78 -1.90 -3.20 -6.30
C TRP A 78 -1.47 -2.82 -4.88
N ASN A 79 -2.22 -1.90 -4.27
CA ASN A 79 -1.94 -1.37 -2.95
C ASN A 79 -3.00 -1.87 -1.95
N SER A 80 -2.60 -2.80 -1.08
CA SER A 80 -3.51 -3.44 -0.13
C SER A 80 -2.84 -3.86 1.16
N ASN A 81 -3.65 -4.15 2.18
CA ASN A 81 -3.20 -4.75 3.43
C ASN A 81 -2.85 -6.25 3.30
N MET A 82 -3.08 -6.85 2.12
CA MET A 82 -2.87 -8.26 1.79
C MET A 82 -3.59 -9.26 2.71
N TYR A 83 -4.60 -8.80 3.45
CA TYR A 83 -5.48 -9.67 4.23
C TYR A 83 -6.60 -10.18 3.32
N MET A 84 -6.26 -11.16 2.48
CA MET A 84 -7.14 -11.73 1.45
C MET A 84 -6.87 -13.22 1.23
N SER A 85 -7.79 -13.91 0.57
CA SER A 85 -7.68 -15.35 0.31
C SER A 85 -6.67 -15.69 -0.79
N GLY A 86 -6.16 -16.92 -0.79
CA GLY A 86 -5.26 -17.41 -1.83
C GLY A 86 -5.90 -17.47 -3.23
N GLU A 87 -7.22 -17.65 -3.32
CA GLU A 87 -7.96 -17.56 -4.58
C GLU A 87 -7.94 -16.13 -5.14
N THR A 88 -8.08 -15.13 -4.27
CA THR A 88 -7.97 -13.71 -4.64
C THR A 88 -6.57 -13.40 -5.16
N MET A 89 -5.54 -13.88 -4.45
CA MET A 89 -4.13 -13.75 -4.85
C MET A 89 -3.87 -14.30 -6.26
N LYS A 90 -4.37 -15.50 -6.57
CA LYS A 90 -4.21 -16.11 -7.91
C LYS A 90 -4.86 -15.32 -9.03
N ILE A 91 -6.02 -14.72 -8.77
CA ILE A 91 -6.70 -13.88 -9.77
C ILE A 91 -5.90 -12.60 -10.01
N LEU A 92 -5.42 -11.96 -8.94
CA LEU A 92 -4.68 -10.71 -9.02
C LEU A 92 -3.29 -10.90 -9.66
N HIS A 93 -2.65 -12.05 -9.46
CA HIS A 93 -1.37 -12.40 -10.08
C HIS A 93 -1.37 -12.24 -11.61
N GLU A 94 -2.49 -12.54 -12.27
CA GLU A 94 -2.59 -12.41 -13.74
C GLU A 94 -2.84 -10.96 -14.21
N LEU A 95 -3.08 -10.03 -13.28
CA LEU A 95 -3.61 -8.68 -13.58
C LEU A 95 -2.75 -7.55 -13.01
N VAL A 96 -1.85 -7.85 -12.08
CA VAL A 96 -1.08 -6.87 -11.31
C VAL A 96 0.37 -6.94 -11.75
N ASP A 97 0.94 -5.79 -12.10
CA ASP A 97 2.34 -5.68 -12.48
C ASP A 97 3.24 -5.35 -11.28
N ILE A 98 2.73 -4.58 -10.30
CA ILE A 98 3.51 -4.11 -9.15
C ILE A 98 2.70 -4.24 -7.86
N TRP A 99 3.31 -4.81 -6.83
CA TRP A 99 2.70 -5.04 -5.52
C TRP A 99 3.22 -4.02 -4.50
N LEU A 100 2.29 -3.32 -3.84
CA LEU A 100 2.60 -2.34 -2.79
C LEU A 100 1.88 -2.71 -1.47
N PRO A 101 2.26 -3.82 -0.82
CA PRO A 101 1.55 -4.31 0.34
C PRO A 101 1.88 -3.58 1.64
N ASP A 102 0.90 -3.48 2.54
CA ASP A 102 1.10 -3.06 3.91
C ASP A 102 1.31 -4.24 4.86
N PHE A 103 2.43 -4.25 5.57
CA PHE A 103 2.67 -5.21 6.65
C PHE A 103 2.72 -4.49 8.01
N LYS A 104 1.56 -4.38 8.67
CA LYS A 104 1.38 -3.49 9.84
C LYS A 104 1.67 -4.16 11.18
N PHE A 105 1.19 -5.38 11.37
CA PHE A 105 1.21 -6.06 12.67
C PHE A 105 2.12 -7.27 12.67
N GLY A 106 2.93 -7.39 13.72
CA GLY A 106 3.79 -8.55 13.97
C GLY A 106 3.14 -9.67 14.77
N ASN A 107 1.87 -9.50 15.16
CA ASN A 107 1.11 -10.48 15.94
C ASN A 107 -0.41 -10.26 15.79
N ASN A 108 -1.19 -11.33 15.97
CA ASN A 108 -2.65 -11.30 15.85
C ASN A 108 -3.36 -10.51 16.95
N LYS A 109 -2.76 -10.39 18.14
CA LYS A 109 -3.35 -9.66 19.25
C LYS A 109 -3.50 -8.17 18.90
N CYS A 110 -2.45 -7.56 18.34
CA CYS A 110 -2.48 -6.17 17.90
C CYS A 110 -3.40 -5.98 16.69
N ALA A 111 -3.35 -6.88 15.71
CA ALA A 111 -4.20 -6.82 14.52
C ALA A 111 -5.70 -6.90 14.85
N THR A 112 -6.07 -7.82 15.74
CA THR A 112 -7.46 -7.97 16.21
C THR A 112 -7.89 -6.75 17.02
N TRP A 113 -7.03 -6.26 17.92
CA TRP A 113 -7.33 -5.12 18.78
C TRP A 113 -7.51 -3.81 17.99
N LEU A 114 -6.56 -3.50 17.10
CA LEU A 114 -6.50 -2.21 16.41
C LEU A 114 -7.29 -2.19 15.09
N SER A 115 -7.48 -3.34 14.44
CA SER A 115 -8.08 -3.39 13.11
C SER A 115 -9.11 -4.51 12.92
N ARG A 116 -9.47 -5.25 13.98
CA ARG A 116 -10.46 -6.34 13.93
C ARG A 116 -10.14 -7.41 12.88
N THR A 117 -8.86 -7.69 12.66
CA THR A 117 -8.36 -8.67 11.69
C THR A 117 -7.79 -9.89 12.42
N PRO A 118 -8.58 -10.96 12.63
CA PRO A 118 -8.07 -12.21 13.18
C PRO A 118 -7.14 -12.90 12.18
N TRP A 119 -6.23 -13.76 12.63
CA TRP A 119 -5.29 -14.51 11.76
C TRP A 119 -4.49 -13.65 10.77
N TYR A 120 -4.31 -12.36 11.10
CA TYR A 120 -3.65 -11.38 10.25
C TYR A 120 -2.22 -11.80 9.93
N PHE A 121 -1.43 -12.16 10.93
CA PHE A 121 -0.01 -12.39 10.73
C PHE A 121 0.20 -13.58 9.80
N GLU A 122 -0.49 -14.69 10.02
CA GLU A 122 -0.38 -15.89 9.19
C GLU A 122 -0.83 -15.61 7.76
N THR A 123 -1.98 -14.95 7.58
CA THR A 123 -2.54 -14.65 6.26
C THR A 123 -1.65 -13.70 5.46
N VAL A 124 -1.29 -12.56 6.07
CA VAL A 124 -0.56 -11.50 5.39
C VAL A 124 0.88 -11.91 5.12
N SER A 125 1.55 -12.56 6.07
CA SER A 125 2.91 -13.06 5.86
C SER A 125 2.95 -14.14 4.78
N GLN A 126 1.97 -15.05 4.74
CA GLN A 126 1.87 -16.04 3.67
C GLN A 126 1.67 -15.40 2.30
N ASN A 127 0.77 -14.41 2.19
CA ASN A 127 0.52 -13.71 0.92
C ASN A 127 1.75 -12.92 0.44
N HIS A 128 2.46 -12.26 1.35
CA HIS A 128 3.73 -11.58 1.02
C HIS A 128 4.77 -12.57 0.50
N LYS A 129 4.97 -13.69 1.20
CA LYS A 129 5.90 -14.74 0.80
C LYS A 129 5.54 -15.32 -0.57
N GLN A 130 4.26 -15.51 -0.83
CA GLN A 130 3.79 -16.02 -2.13
C GLN A 130 4.12 -15.06 -3.28
N ILE A 131 3.93 -13.74 -3.11
CA ILE A 131 4.32 -12.74 -4.12
C ILE A 131 5.83 -12.81 -4.38
N TYR A 132 6.63 -12.90 -3.32
CA TYR A 132 8.09 -13.03 -3.44
C TYR A 132 8.50 -14.30 -4.19
N GLU A 133 7.86 -15.44 -3.88
CA GLU A 133 8.13 -16.72 -4.54
C GLU A 133 7.73 -16.74 -6.02
N TRP A 134 6.75 -15.91 -6.42
CA TRP A 134 6.43 -15.70 -7.84
C TRP A 134 7.50 -14.89 -8.59
N GLY A 135 8.36 -14.17 -7.88
CA GLY A 135 9.37 -13.30 -8.49
C GLY A 135 8.81 -11.98 -9.01
N GLU A 136 7.69 -11.53 -8.44
CA GLU A 136 7.00 -10.29 -8.79
C GLU A 136 7.68 -9.04 -8.21
N ASP A 137 7.45 -7.89 -8.85
CA ASP A 137 7.92 -6.60 -8.35
C ASP A 137 7.10 -6.18 -7.11
N ILE A 138 7.76 -6.11 -5.95
CA ILE A 138 7.12 -5.85 -4.65
C ILE A 138 7.88 -4.81 -3.83
N VAL A 139 7.14 -3.88 -3.22
CA VAL A 139 7.66 -2.93 -2.22
C VAL A 139 6.79 -2.97 -0.98
N ILE A 140 7.31 -3.48 0.13
CA ILE A 140 6.55 -3.60 1.39
C ILE A 140 6.52 -2.25 2.09
N ARG A 141 5.36 -1.86 2.61
CA ARG A 141 5.21 -0.67 3.46
C ARG A 141 4.96 -1.08 4.91
N HIS A 142 5.76 -0.52 5.81
CA HIS A 142 5.63 -0.74 7.24
C HIS A 142 5.44 0.60 7.96
N LEU A 143 4.28 0.79 8.59
CA LEU A 143 3.98 2.00 9.36
C LEU A 143 4.46 1.84 10.80
N VAL A 144 5.37 2.72 11.25
CA VAL A 144 5.79 2.76 12.65
C VAL A 144 4.66 3.33 13.50
N MET A 145 4.16 2.54 14.43
CA MET A 145 3.04 2.91 15.31
C MET A 145 3.53 3.17 16.74
N PRO A 146 2.97 4.20 17.42
CA PRO A 146 3.34 4.53 18.80
C PRO A 146 3.11 3.34 19.75
N GLY A 147 4.11 2.96 20.54
CA GLY A 147 4.04 1.87 21.51
C GLY A 147 4.11 0.47 20.91
N HIS A 148 4.28 0.34 19.60
CA HIS A 148 4.21 -0.95 18.89
C HIS A 148 5.52 -1.38 18.21
N VAL A 149 6.65 -0.72 18.50
CA VAL A 149 7.95 -1.09 17.92
C VAL A 149 8.35 -2.53 18.26
N GLU A 150 8.30 -2.91 19.54
CA GLU A 150 8.72 -4.25 20.00
C GLU A 150 7.78 -5.38 19.55
N CYS A 151 6.47 -5.14 19.58
CA CYS A 151 5.49 -6.20 19.31
C CYS A 151 5.06 -6.27 17.83
N CYS A 152 5.23 -5.20 17.05
CA CYS A 152 4.85 -5.17 15.64
C CYS A 152 6.04 -4.90 14.72
N THR A 153 6.75 -3.78 14.87
CA THR A 153 7.80 -3.39 13.93
C THR A 153 8.96 -4.37 13.89
N LYS A 154 9.58 -4.68 15.03
CA LYS A 154 10.71 -5.62 15.08
C LYS A 154 10.33 -7.02 14.56
N PRO A 155 9.19 -7.63 14.97
CA PRO A 155 8.79 -8.91 14.40
C PRO A 155 8.52 -8.88 12.89
N VAL A 156 7.88 -7.83 12.36
CA VAL A 156 7.66 -7.69 10.91
C VAL A 156 8.99 -7.59 10.17
N LEU A 157 9.88 -6.69 10.58
CA LEU A 157 11.18 -6.49 9.94
C LEU A 157 12.03 -7.76 9.97
N ARG A 158 12.08 -8.44 11.12
CA ARG A 158 12.76 -9.74 11.25
C ARG A 158 12.19 -10.78 10.30
N TRP A 159 10.86 -10.91 10.25
CA TRP A 159 10.22 -11.89 9.37
C TRP A 159 10.55 -11.60 7.89
N ILE A 160 10.54 -10.33 7.47
CA ILE A 160 10.90 -9.93 6.10
C ILE A 160 12.35 -10.31 5.81
N ALA A 161 13.29 -9.98 6.71
CA ALA A 161 14.70 -10.32 6.53
C ALA A 161 14.95 -11.83 6.43
N GLU A 162 14.14 -12.65 7.11
CA GLU A 162 14.27 -14.11 7.10
C GLU A 162 13.60 -14.79 5.88
N ASN A 163 12.53 -14.20 5.32
CA ASN A 163 11.69 -14.87 4.32
C ASN A 163 11.71 -14.22 2.93
N MET A 164 12.07 -12.94 2.85
CA MET A 164 12.01 -12.12 1.65
C MET A 164 13.27 -11.23 1.56
N PRO A 165 14.48 -11.84 1.54
CA PRO A 165 15.71 -11.06 1.44
C PRO A 165 15.69 -10.20 0.17
N ASP A 166 16.36 -9.06 0.22
CA ASP A 166 16.45 -8.06 -0.85
C ASP A 166 15.16 -7.31 -1.18
N THR A 167 14.01 -7.71 -0.62
CA THR A 167 12.74 -7.00 -0.82
C THR A 167 12.83 -5.59 -0.25
N PRO A 168 12.55 -4.56 -1.06
CA PRO A 168 12.55 -3.21 -0.57
C PRO A 168 11.41 -2.93 0.43
N VAL A 169 11.74 -2.23 1.52
CA VAL A 169 10.78 -1.90 2.58
C VAL A 169 10.74 -0.40 2.81
N ASN A 170 9.59 0.22 2.62
CA ASN A 170 9.33 1.60 3.04
C ASN A 170 8.91 1.63 4.51
N ILE A 171 9.78 2.13 5.39
CA ILE A 171 9.50 2.26 6.83
C ILE A 171 8.99 3.68 7.14
N MET A 172 7.68 3.80 7.26
CA MET A 172 6.98 5.09 7.31
C MET A 172 6.85 5.62 8.74
N ASP A 173 7.24 6.87 8.96
CA ASP A 173 7.05 7.62 10.22
C ASP A 173 5.74 8.42 10.27
N GLN A 174 4.86 8.19 9.29
CA GLN A 174 3.71 9.02 8.97
C GLN A 174 2.45 8.73 9.81
N TYR A 175 2.57 8.01 10.93
CA TYR A 175 1.41 7.72 11.76
C TYR A 175 0.84 9.01 12.34
N HIS A 176 -0.43 9.29 12.08
CA HIS A 176 -1.17 10.36 12.71
C HIS A 176 -2.44 9.79 13.38
N PRO A 177 -2.76 10.19 14.62
CA PRO A 177 -4.02 9.80 15.24
C PRO A 177 -5.20 10.37 14.45
N ASP A 178 -6.19 9.53 14.16
CA ASP A 178 -7.42 9.92 13.48
C ASP A 178 -8.66 9.24 14.08
N CYS A 179 -9.83 9.83 13.86
CA CYS A 179 -11.14 9.34 14.30
C CYS A 179 -11.12 8.87 15.78
N TYR A 180 -11.24 7.56 16.01
CA TYR A 180 -11.28 6.96 17.36
C TYR A 180 -9.98 7.10 18.16
N CYS A 181 -8.85 7.38 17.49
CA CYS A 181 -7.56 7.60 18.14
C CYS A 181 -7.26 9.09 18.36
N ASN A 182 -8.06 10.02 17.81
CA ASN A 182 -7.81 11.45 17.93
C ASN A 182 -8.55 12.02 19.16
N PRO A 183 -7.86 12.53 20.20
CA PRO A 183 -8.50 13.10 21.39
C PRO A 183 -9.41 14.30 21.13
N SER A 184 -9.24 14.98 19.99
CA SER A 184 -10.09 16.11 19.58
C SER A 184 -11.35 15.69 18.81
N ASP A 185 -11.47 14.43 18.39
CA ASP A 185 -12.64 13.93 17.68
C ASP A 185 -13.75 13.54 18.69
N PRO A 186 -15.02 13.89 18.44
CA PRO A 186 -16.14 13.47 19.29
C PRO A 186 -16.28 11.94 19.45
N ARG A 187 -15.75 11.17 18.50
CA ARG A 187 -15.76 9.70 18.49
C ARG A 187 -14.56 9.10 19.21
N PHE A 188 -13.69 9.91 19.82
CA PHE A 188 -12.51 9.42 20.54
C PHE A 188 -12.87 8.32 21.53
N ASP A 189 -12.12 7.22 21.45
CA ASP A 189 -12.29 6.08 22.33
C ASP A 189 -11.06 5.93 23.22
N LYS A 190 -11.27 6.06 24.54
CA LYS A 190 -10.21 5.98 25.56
C LYS A 190 -9.42 4.67 25.50
N ARG A 191 -10.01 3.61 24.93
CA ARG A 191 -9.34 2.33 24.71
C ARG A 191 -8.12 2.46 23.79
N TYR A 192 -8.09 3.44 22.89
CA TYR A 192 -6.97 3.68 21.97
C TYR A 192 -6.07 4.84 22.42
N SER A 193 -6.07 5.18 23.71
CA SER A 193 -5.25 6.27 24.25
C SER A 193 -3.76 6.10 23.99
N ASP A 194 -3.25 4.87 23.97
CA ASP A 194 -1.84 4.58 23.64
C ASP A 194 -1.48 4.97 22.19
N MET A 195 -2.48 4.93 21.29
CA MET A 195 -2.36 5.30 19.88
C MET A 195 -2.64 6.79 19.64
N ALA A 196 -3.05 7.54 20.67
CA ALA A 196 -3.50 8.93 20.54
C ALA A 196 -2.34 9.96 20.48
N ARG A 197 -1.23 9.58 19.84
CA ARG A 197 -0.02 10.40 19.68
C ARG A 197 0.74 10.01 18.42
N TYR A 198 1.65 10.88 17.98
CA TYR A 198 2.66 10.50 16.99
C TYR A 198 3.68 9.52 17.59
N PRO A 199 4.33 8.69 16.78
CA PRO A 199 5.50 7.93 17.21
C PRO A 199 6.60 8.89 17.66
N THR A 200 7.32 8.53 18.71
CA THR A 200 8.45 9.34 19.19
C THR A 200 9.63 9.20 18.23
N GLU A 201 10.55 10.17 18.28
CA GLU A 201 11.79 10.10 17.52
C GLU A 201 12.58 8.82 17.85
N GLU A 202 12.62 8.39 19.12
CA GLU A 202 13.29 7.16 19.51
C GLU A 202 12.60 5.91 18.93
N GLU A 203 11.27 5.87 18.87
CA GLU A 203 10.54 4.75 18.24
C GLU A 203 10.87 4.62 16.74
N ILE A 204 10.95 5.77 16.05
CA ILE A 204 11.30 5.83 14.62
C ILE A 204 12.77 5.41 14.44
N MET A 205 13.69 6.01 15.20
CA MET A 205 15.12 5.75 15.08
C MET A 205 15.47 4.31 15.45
N GLU A 206 14.83 3.74 16.46
CA GLU A 206 15.01 2.34 16.83
C GLU A 206 14.54 1.40 15.70
N SER A 207 13.43 1.74 15.03
CA SER A 207 12.95 0.99 13.87
C SER A 207 13.96 0.99 12.73
N TYR A 208 14.56 2.14 12.42
CA TYR A 208 15.61 2.26 11.40
C TYR A 208 16.91 1.55 11.79
N ARG A 209 17.38 1.69 13.04
CA ARG A 209 18.57 0.99 13.54
C ARG A 209 18.38 -0.53 13.43
N TYR A 210 17.20 -1.01 13.80
CA TYR A 210 16.88 -2.43 13.72
C TYR A 210 16.82 -2.93 12.28
N ALA A 211 16.14 -2.21 11.39
CA ALA A 211 16.11 -2.54 9.96
C ALA A 211 17.53 -2.62 9.35
N ARG A 212 18.39 -1.65 9.67
CA ARG A 212 19.79 -1.65 9.25
C ARG A 212 20.56 -2.84 9.81
N SER A 213 20.35 -3.19 11.08
CA SER A 213 21.00 -4.36 11.70
C SER A 213 20.63 -5.69 11.04
N LEU A 214 19.46 -5.74 10.40
CA LEU A 214 18.98 -6.90 9.64
C LEU A 214 19.37 -6.87 8.16
N GLY A 215 19.98 -5.78 7.67
CA GLY A 215 20.35 -5.62 6.26
C GLY A 215 19.16 -5.39 5.32
N ILE A 216 18.04 -4.85 5.82
CA ILE A 216 16.86 -4.56 4.99
C ILE A 216 17.15 -3.40 4.03
N ASN A 217 16.74 -3.52 2.77
CA ASN A 217 16.77 -2.40 1.82
C ASN A 217 15.62 -1.41 2.10
N PHE A 218 15.85 -0.43 2.98
CA PHE A 218 14.87 0.63 3.25
C PHE A 218 15.35 2.04 2.90
N GLU A 219 16.67 2.27 2.85
CA GLU A 219 17.26 3.60 2.72
C GLU A 219 17.04 4.21 1.33
N GLU A 220 16.90 3.37 0.29
CA GLU A 220 16.67 3.82 -1.09
C GLU A 220 15.22 4.28 -1.33
N ILE A 221 14.27 3.81 -0.51
CA ILE A 221 12.82 3.97 -0.76
C ILE A 221 12.14 4.82 0.31
N THR A 222 12.68 4.86 1.52
CA THR A 222 12.09 5.61 2.61
C THR A 222 12.44 7.10 2.44
N PHE A 223 11.48 7.91 1.97
CA PHE A 223 11.68 9.35 1.73
C PHE A 223 11.15 10.24 2.87
N GLU A 224 11.16 9.71 4.09
CA GLU A 224 10.52 10.33 5.25
C GLU A 224 11.29 11.51 5.83
N LYS A 225 10.55 12.38 6.55
CA LYS A 225 11.11 13.61 7.14
C LYS A 225 12.25 13.30 8.11
N SER A 226 12.09 12.28 8.94
CA SER A 226 13.10 11.86 9.92
C SER A 226 14.44 11.48 9.25
N LEU A 227 14.42 10.90 8.05
CA LEU A 227 15.63 10.55 7.31
C LEU A 227 16.30 11.75 6.64
N ARG A 228 15.52 12.74 6.17
CA ARG A 228 16.06 13.92 5.46
C ARG A 228 16.86 14.87 6.33
N PHE A 229 16.62 14.91 7.65
CA PHE A 229 17.25 15.87 8.56
C PHE A 229 18.28 15.26 9.50
N HIS A 230 18.49 13.94 9.47
CA HIS A 230 19.38 13.29 10.42
C HIS A 230 20.81 13.11 9.85
N PRO A 231 21.87 13.51 10.56
CA PRO A 231 23.27 13.39 10.12
C PRO A 231 23.78 11.95 9.88
N LEU A 232 22.94 10.93 10.04
CA LEU A 232 23.29 9.53 9.79
C LEU A 232 23.18 9.13 8.31
N PHE A 233 22.60 9.97 7.45
CA PHE A 233 22.34 9.69 6.03
C PHE A 233 23.13 10.57 5.05
N PHE A 234 23.89 11.55 5.55
CA PHE A 234 24.87 12.30 4.76
C PHE A 234 26.28 11.79 5.06
N ARG A 235 26.64 10.62 4.52
CA ARG A 235 28.03 10.18 4.37
C ARG A 235 28.20 9.37 3.10
#